data_AF-A0A1C5FER3-F1
#
_entry.id   AF-A0A1C5FER3-F1
#
_cell.length_a   1.000
_cell.length_b   1.000
_cell.length_c   1.000
_cell.angle_alpha   90.00
_cell.angle_beta   90.00
_cell.angle_gamma   90.00
#
_symmetry.space_group_name_H-M   'P 1'
#
loop_
_entity.id
_entity.type
_entity.pdbx_description
1 polymer ?
#
loop_
_entity_poly.entity_id
_entity_poly.type
_entity_poly.pdbx_seq_one_letter_code
_entity_poly.pdbx_strand_id
1 'polypeptide(L)'
;MGDKVISQKPVGEYVIDGQRVEVTRLVWREAAGLSYDITDAETGDLLRDESFDEHPTEEQVRDALADYNSPTEDEEGHSPVGYCRFCKSAIAPASSGHLIHAAEDGSNPWCCDGCWDPRLG
;
A
#
# COMPACT_ATOMS: atom_id res chain seq x y z
N MET A 1 13.92 -5.16 -25.15
CA MET A 1 12.70 -4.70 -25.86
C MET A 1 11.89 -4.05 -24.78
N GLY A 2 11.87 -2.71 -24.75
CA GLY A 2 11.27 -1.97 -23.64
C GLY A 2 10.03 -1.30 -24.18
N ASP A 3 8.87 -1.87 -23.90
CA ASP A 3 7.58 -1.31 -24.25
C ASP A 3 7.51 0.13 -23.70
N LYS A 4 7.49 1.11 -24.59
CA LYS A 4 7.43 2.52 -24.19
C LYS A 4 5.98 2.94 -24.07
N VAL A 5 5.58 3.34 -22.86
CA VAL A 5 4.36 4.11 -22.62
C VAL A 5 4.46 5.41 -23.42
N ILE A 6 3.45 5.68 -24.26
CA ILE A 6 3.34 6.90 -25.07
C ILE A 6 2.31 7.88 -24.52
N SER A 7 1.41 7.43 -23.66
CA SER A 7 0.45 8.27 -22.96
C SER A 7 0.06 7.65 -21.64
N GLN A 8 0.02 8.47 -20.59
CA GLN A 8 -0.52 8.14 -19.28
C GLN A 8 -1.61 9.16 -18.96
N LYS A 9 -2.80 8.71 -18.58
CA LYS A 9 -3.90 9.61 -18.21
C LYS A 9 -4.72 9.04 -17.05
N PRO A 10 -4.96 9.79 -15.97
CA PRO A 10 -5.92 9.39 -14.95
C PRO A 10 -7.32 9.32 -15.57
N VAL A 11 -7.98 8.19 -15.42
CA VAL A 11 -9.31 7.90 -16.00
C VAL A 11 -10.38 7.70 -14.93
N GLY A 12 -10.01 7.44 -13.68
CA GLY A 12 -10.94 7.31 -12.57
C GLY A 12 -10.25 7.45 -11.22
N GLU A 13 -11.03 7.77 -10.20
CA GLU A 13 -10.64 7.72 -8.80
C GLU A 13 -11.74 6.98 -8.03
N TYR A 14 -11.35 6.13 -7.09
CA TYR A 14 -12.26 5.44 -6.19
C TYR A 14 -11.86 5.72 -4.74
N VAL A 15 -12.85 5.73 -3.85
CA VAL A 15 -12.65 5.78 -2.40
C VAL A 15 -13.17 4.48 -1.82
N ILE A 16 -12.26 3.64 -1.34
CA ILE A 16 -12.57 2.30 -0.84
C ILE A 16 -12.05 2.22 0.59
N ASP A 17 -12.96 1.97 1.54
CA ASP A 17 -12.66 1.96 2.99
C ASP A 17 -11.99 3.24 3.52
N GLY A 18 -12.21 4.37 2.84
CA GLY A 18 -11.58 5.65 3.17
C GLY A 18 -10.21 5.87 2.52
N GLN A 19 -9.64 4.85 1.87
CA GLN A 19 -8.41 4.96 1.09
C GLN A 19 -8.74 5.41 -0.34
N ARG A 20 -7.98 6.40 -0.84
CA ARG A 20 -8.16 6.95 -2.18
C ARG A 20 -7.25 6.23 -3.15
N VAL A 21 -7.81 5.75 -4.24
CA VAL A 21 -7.08 5.03 -5.28
C VAL A 21 -7.36 5.65 -6.64
N GLU A 22 -6.32 5.84 -7.43
CA GLU A 22 -6.37 6.43 -8.76
C GLU A 22 -6.17 5.33 -9.82
N VAL A 23 -7.04 5.33 -10.83
CA VAL A 23 -6.90 4.45 -11.99
C VAL A 23 -6.34 5.26 -13.15
N THR A 24 -5.19 4.81 -13.63
CA THR A 24 -4.44 5.47 -14.68
C THR A 24 -4.36 4.60 -15.92
N ARG A 25 -4.84 5.14 -17.05
CA ARG A 25 -4.75 4.48 -18.34
C ARG A 25 -3.39 4.74 -18.98
N LEU A 26 -2.71 3.66 -19.31
CA LEU A 26 -1.49 3.62 -20.10
C LEU A 26 -1.79 3.23 -21.54
N VAL A 27 -1.10 3.89 -22.47
CA VAL A 27 -1.13 3.55 -23.90
C VAL A 27 0.30 3.19 -24.30
N TRP A 28 0.48 2.01 -24.89
CA TRP A 28 1.79 1.49 -25.27
C TRP A 28 2.07 1.68 -26.75
N ARG A 29 3.34 1.85 -27.11
CA ARG A 29 3.75 2.07 -28.51
C ARG A 29 3.82 0.79 -29.34
N GLU A 30 4.36 -0.28 -28.75
CA GLU A 30 4.78 -1.49 -29.48
C GLU A 30 3.82 -2.66 -29.28
N ALA A 31 3.19 -2.75 -28.11
CA ALA A 31 1.94 -3.47 -27.93
C ALA A 31 0.78 -2.53 -28.29
N ALA A 32 -0.05 -2.87 -29.28
CA ALA A 32 -1.28 -2.14 -29.59
C ALA A 32 -2.37 -2.38 -28.52
N GLY A 33 -2.00 -2.25 -27.24
CA GLY A 33 -2.82 -2.50 -26.07
C GLY A 33 -2.98 -1.23 -25.24
N LEU A 34 -4.17 -1.06 -24.68
CA LEU A 34 -4.39 -0.18 -23.55
C LEU A 34 -4.13 -1.00 -22.30
N SER A 35 -3.50 -0.40 -21.28
CA SER A 35 -3.52 -1.01 -19.95
C SER A 35 -3.92 0.02 -18.91
N TYR A 36 -4.28 -0.47 -17.73
CA TYR A 36 -4.75 0.34 -16.62
C TYR A 36 -3.98 -0.07 -15.38
N ASP A 37 -3.29 0.90 -14.80
CA ASP A 37 -2.68 0.77 -13.48
C ASP A 37 -3.60 1.33 -12.41
N ILE A 38 -3.50 0.77 -11.22
CA ILE A 38 -4.19 1.24 -10.05
C ILE A 38 -3.13 1.62 -9.02
N THR A 39 -3.13 2.89 -8.64
CA THR A 39 -2.20 3.44 -7.67
C THR A 39 -2.93 3.95 -6.44
N ASP A 40 -2.30 3.82 -5.28
CA ASP A 40 -2.72 4.55 -4.10
C ASP A 40 -2.53 6.05 -4.32
N ALA A 41 -3.56 6.85 -4.07
CA ALA A 41 -3.51 8.28 -4.32
C ALA A 41 -2.80 9.07 -3.20
N GLU A 42 -2.58 8.46 -2.04
CA GLU A 42 -1.87 9.09 -0.92
C GLU A 42 -0.36 8.84 -0.99
N THR A 43 0.06 7.61 -1.26
CA THR A 43 1.49 7.22 -1.34
C THR A 43 2.04 7.27 -2.76
N GLY A 44 1.18 7.07 -3.77
CA GLY A 44 1.58 6.91 -5.17
C GLY A 44 2.06 5.51 -5.53
N ASP A 45 1.91 4.52 -4.63
CA ASP A 45 2.33 3.13 -4.88
C ASP A 45 1.37 2.40 -5.80
N LEU A 46 1.91 1.50 -6.62
CA LEU A 46 1.11 0.58 -7.41
C LEU A 46 0.49 -0.48 -6.49
N LEU A 47 -0.83 -0.63 -6.55
CA LEU A 47 -1.53 -1.67 -5.79
C LEU A 47 -1.25 -3.07 -6.35
N ARG A 48 -0.83 -3.16 -7.62
CA ARG A 48 -0.42 -4.40 -8.29
C ARG A 48 0.73 -4.13 -9.23
N ASP A 49 1.64 -5.11 -9.34
CA ASP A 49 2.73 -5.11 -10.32
C ASP A 49 2.20 -5.32 -11.75
N GLU A 50 1.07 -6.02 -11.88
CA GLU A 50 0.41 -6.31 -13.17
C GLU A 50 -0.69 -5.29 -13.49
N SER A 51 -0.58 -4.62 -14.63
CA SER A 51 -1.63 -3.76 -15.19
C SER A 51 -2.81 -4.57 -15.74
N PHE A 52 -4.00 -3.99 -15.73
CA PHE A 52 -5.19 -4.57 -16.37
C PHE A 52 -5.24 -4.24 -17.86
N ASP A 53 -5.62 -5.19 -18.72
CA ASP A 53 -5.87 -4.93 -20.15
C ASP A 53 -7.13 -4.06 -20.40
N GLU A 54 -8.10 -4.13 -19.50
CA GLU A 54 -9.37 -3.42 -19.58
C GLU A 54 -9.57 -2.50 -18.36
N HIS A 55 -10.48 -1.52 -18.48
CA HIS A 55 -10.74 -0.59 -17.39
C HIS A 55 -11.24 -1.36 -16.16
N PRO A 56 -10.52 -1.36 -15.03
CA PRO A 56 -10.89 -2.15 -13.88
C PRO A 56 -12.21 -1.67 -13.31
N THR A 57 -13.04 -2.61 -12.85
CA THR A 57 -14.29 -2.29 -12.14
C THR A 57 -13.99 -1.92 -10.68
N GLU A 58 -14.92 -1.23 -10.01
CA GLU A 58 -14.75 -0.92 -8.58
C GLU A 58 -14.49 -2.16 -7.73
N GLU A 59 -15.12 -3.30 -8.06
CA GLU A 59 -14.89 -4.56 -7.35
C GLU A 59 -13.46 -5.08 -7.52
N GLN A 60 -12.88 -4.97 -8.73
CA GLN A 60 -11.48 -5.34 -8.98
C GLN A 60 -10.50 -4.37 -8.31
N VAL A 61 -10.84 -3.09 -8.27
CA VAL A 61 -10.05 -2.07 -7.54
C VAL A 61 -10.08 -2.37 -6.04
N ARG A 62 -11.25 -2.76 -5.50
CA ARG A 62 -11.40 -3.18 -4.11
C ARG A 62 -10.58 -4.42 -3.80
N ASP A 63 -10.59 -5.40 -4.69
CA ASP A 63 -9.82 -6.64 -4.56
C ASP A 63 -8.31 -6.36 -4.58
N ALA A 64 -7.82 -5.59 -5.55
CA ALA A 64 -6.43 -5.15 -5.62
C ALA A 64 -5.98 -4.39 -4.37
N LEU A 65 -6.83 -3.52 -3.84
CA LEU A 65 -6.56 -2.80 -2.61
C LEU A 65 -6.55 -3.72 -1.38
N ALA A 66 -7.45 -4.68 -1.32
CA ALA A 66 -7.50 -5.67 -0.24
C ALA A 66 -6.30 -6.60 -0.28
N ASP A 67 -5.81 -6.98 -1.47
CA ASP A 67 -4.60 -7.77 -1.67
C ASP A 67 -3.34 -6.98 -1.24
N TYR A 68 -3.21 -5.73 -1.67
CA TYR A 68 -2.12 -4.82 -1.26
C TYR A 68 -2.08 -4.59 0.26
N ASN A 69 -3.24 -4.45 0.91
CA ASN A 69 -3.35 -4.30 2.36
C ASN A 69 -3.39 -5.62 3.11
N SER A 70 -3.50 -6.75 2.42
CA SER A 70 -3.43 -8.05 3.08
C SER A 70 -2.02 -8.19 3.63
N PRO A 71 -1.86 -8.73 4.85
CA PRO A 71 -0.56 -9.16 5.32
C PRO A 71 -0.18 -10.35 4.44
N THR A 72 0.37 -10.07 3.26
CA THR A 72 1.05 -11.08 2.47
C THR A 72 2.13 -11.62 3.39
N GLU A 73 1.98 -12.87 3.82
CA GLU A 73 3.08 -13.67 4.34
C GLU A 73 4.07 -13.86 3.18
N ASP A 74 4.71 -12.78 2.75
CA ASP A 74 5.56 -12.80 1.57
C ASP A 74 6.99 -13.13 1.97
N GLU A 75 7.53 -14.11 1.27
CA GLU A 75 8.91 -14.56 1.38
C GLU A 75 9.92 -13.49 0.86
N GLU A 76 9.45 -12.30 0.46
CA GLU A 76 10.19 -11.05 0.32
C GLU A 76 9.91 -10.01 1.43
N GLY A 77 10.03 -10.41 2.70
CA GLY A 77 10.71 -9.59 3.73
C GLY A 77 10.13 -8.23 4.17
N HIS A 78 8.97 -7.77 3.69
CA HIS A 78 8.30 -6.60 4.25
C HIS A 78 7.35 -7.00 5.38
N SER A 79 7.94 -7.46 6.48
CA SER A 79 7.23 -7.72 7.74
C SER A 79 6.64 -6.41 8.28
N PRO A 80 5.46 -6.41 8.94
CA PRO A 80 5.06 -5.28 9.77
C PRO A 80 6.22 -4.97 10.72
N VAL A 81 6.66 -3.70 10.77
CA VAL A 81 7.81 -3.26 11.61
C VAL A 81 7.69 -3.73 13.06
N GLY A 82 6.46 -4.01 13.51
CA GLY A 82 6.18 -4.86 14.65
C GLY A 82 4.70 -4.86 15.02
N TYR A 83 4.40 -5.37 16.20
CA TYR A 83 3.11 -5.20 16.87
C TYR A 83 3.22 -4.07 17.90
N CYS A 84 2.12 -3.44 18.29
CA CYS A 84 2.14 -2.55 19.44
C CYS A 84 2.42 -3.34 20.72
N ARG A 85 3.37 -2.87 21.54
CA ARG A 85 3.69 -3.47 22.84
C ARG A 85 2.46 -3.60 23.74
N PHE A 86 1.55 -2.63 23.72
CA PHE A 86 0.40 -2.53 24.61
C PHE A 86 -0.85 -3.22 24.07
N CYS A 87 -1.39 -2.77 22.94
CA CYS A 87 -2.64 -3.30 22.40
C CYS A 87 -2.46 -4.54 21.50
N LYS A 88 -1.21 -4.91 21.18
CA LYS A 88 -0.86 -6.04 20.29
C LYS A 88 -1.36 -5.92 18.85
N SER A 89 -1.97 -4.80 18.46
CA SER A 89 -2.35 -4.53 17.07
C SER A 89 -1.11 -4.42 16.18
N ALA A 90 -1.23 -4.85 14.92
CA ALA A 90 -0.17 -4.69 13.92
C ALA A 90 0.12 -3.20 13.68
N ILE A 91 1.40 -2.85 13.54
CA ILE A 91 1.84 -1.50 13.17
C ILE A 91 2.27 -1.56 11.70
N ALA A 92 1.51 -0.87 10.85
CA ALA A 92 1.80 -0.79 9.42
C ALA A 92 3.15 -0.10 9.18
N PRO A 93 3.92 -0.53 8.17
CA PRO A 93 5.26 0.00 7.90
C PRO A 93 5.27 1.47 7.46
N ALA A 94 4.14 2.02 7.01
CA ALA A 94 4.12 3.31 6.34
C ALA A 94 4.30 4.53 7.26
N SER A 95 3.61 4.66 8.43
CA SER A 95 3.60 6.01 9.06
C SER A 95 3.26 6.16 10.55
N SER A 96 3.03 5.11 11.36
CA SER A 96 2.33 5.31 12.66
C SER A 96 2.89 4.54 13.86
N GLY A 97 4.17 4.16 13.79
CA GLY A 97 4.89 3.48 14.87
C GLY A 97 5.84 4.43 15.62
N HIS A 98 5.71 4.50 16.95
CA HIS A 98 6.64 5.22 17.82
C HIS A 98 7.56 4.22 18.55
N LEU A 99 8.85 4.57 18.68
CA LEU A 99 9.82 3.78 19.42
C LEU A 99 9.83 4.18 20.91
N ILE A 100 9.71 3.20 21.79
CA ILE A 100 9.82 3.35 23.24
C ILE A 100 11.29 3.18 23.63
N HIS A 101 11.97 4.27 24.01
CA HIS A 101 13.39 4.23 24.40
C HIS A 101 13.63 3.49 25.72
N ALA A 102 12.60 3.40 26.58
CA ALA A 102 12.64 2.70 27.86
C ALA A 102 12.34 1.18 27.76
N ALA A 103 12.19 0.63 26.56
CA ALA A 103 11.96 -0.80 26.40
C ALA A 103 13.20 -1.61 26.81
N GLU A 104 13.00 -2.68 27.59
CA GLU A 104 14.07 -3.60 27.97
C GLU A 104 14.67 -4.30 26.74
N ASP A 105 15.94 -4.68 26.83
CA ASP A 105 16.63 -5.43 25.78
C ASP A 105 15.92 -6.77 25.52
N GLY A 106 15.63 -7.08 24.25
CA GLY A 106 14.85 -8.25 23.84
C GLY A 106 13.33 -8.11 23.96
N SER A 107 12.83 -6.96 24.42
CA SER A 107 11.40 -6.64 24.46
C SER A 107 10.99 -5.85 23.21
N ASN A 108 9.75 -6.04 22.72
CA ASN A 108 9.23 -5.26 21.60
C ASN A 108 9.15 -3.75 21.98
N PRO A 109 9.90 -2.86 21.30
CA PRO A 109 9.96 -1.43 21.61
C PRO A 109 8.91 -0.60 20.87
N TRP A 110 8.09 -1.20 20.00
CA TRP A 110 7.17 -0.46 19.14
C TRP A 110 5.82 -0.16 19.81
N CYS A 111 5.32 1.06 19.58
CA CYS A 111 4.00 1.51 20.03
C CYS A 111 3.21 2.09 18.85
N CYS A 112 1.92 1.78 18.74
CA CYS A 112 1.06 2.45 17.76
C CYS A 112 0.69 3.85 18.27
N ASP A 113 0.30 4.75 17.36
CA ASP A 113 -0.12 6.11 17.70
C ASP A 113 -1.22 6.16 18.78
N GLY A 114 -2.22 5.27 18.70
CA GLY A 114 -3.31 5.21 19.69
C GLY A 114 -2.89 4.75 21.11
N CYS A 115 -1.70 4.16 21.26
CA CYS A 115 -1.13 3.79 22.56
C CYS A 115 0.11 4.62 22.93
N TRP A 116 0.48 5.60 22.10
CA TRP A 116 1.65 6.42 22.33
C TRP A 116 1.44 7.38 23.51
N ASP A 117 2.46 7.48 24.36
CA ASP A 117 2.54 8.51 25.41
C ASP A 117 3.91 9.19 25.30
N PRO A 118 3.97 10.53 25.27
CA PRO A 118 5.22 11.27 25.08
C PRO A 118 6.24 11.10 26.21
N ARG A 119 5.87 10.50 27.35
CA ARG A 119 6.80 10.14 28.44
C ARG A 119 7.54 8.83 28.17
N LEU A 120 7.16 8.09 27.12
CA LEU A 120 7.78 6.82 26.71
C LEU A 120 8.91 7.01 25.68
N GLY A 121 9.05 8.21 25.12
CA GLY A 121 10.13 8.61 24.21
C GLY A 121 11.42 9.00 24.93
#